data_AF-A0A255QPX6-F1
#
_entry.id   AF-A0A255QPX6-F1
#
_cell.length_a   1.000
_cell.length_b   1.000
_cell.length_c   1.000
_cell.angle_alpha   90.00
_cell.angle_beta   90.00
_cell.angle_gamma   90.00
#
_symmetry.space_group_name_H-M   'P 1'
#
loop_
_entity.id
_entity.type
_entity.pdbx_description
1 polymer ?
#
loop_
_entity_poly.entity_id
_entity_poly.type
_entity_poly.pdbx_seq_one_letter_code
_entity_poly.pdbx_strand_id
1 'polypeptide(L)'
;MFNPVVDSLRGLQQVSTLKQIQKKLGVGRASLGSLSESVSIFDPEPLKAIAASLATQIPKADPSKFDAFAHQLTAVDGSVFKTAVRVASLSWLPSKGGGTSVGKAVDGYRMHTHFEILRGIPERVDATPAKPKGKDDEKTVLSNALQPDRCYVTDRGYAKFELFNQINAIGSSYICRARDNSKPKLLQERPLTEDDQSAGVISDTEVVLGASASNHKTQTSDHRVRFIVIQVPPHARTGSKGSNCDGYLRLVTNVMDVPAE
;
A
#
# COMPACT_ATOMS: atom_id res chain seq x y z
N MET A 1 28.75 -13.76 20.24
CA MET A 1 28.91 -13.53 21.70
C MET A 1 27.55 -13.17 22.24
N PHE A 2 26.77 -14.14 22.72
CA PHE A 2 25.43 -13.91 23.27
C PHE A 2 25.52 -13.66 24.77
N ASN A 3 24.91 -12.58 25.24
CA ASN A 3 24.55 -12.42 26.63
C ASN A 3 23.01 -12.44 26.69
N PRO A 4 22.38 -13.52 27.20
CA PRO A 4 20.92 -13.67 27.27
C PRO A 4 20.22 -12.61 28.13
N VAL A 5 21.00 -11.75 28.81
CA VAL A 5 20.50 -10.63 29.62
C VAL A 5 20.15 -9.40 28.76
N VAL A 6 20.57 -9.34 27.50
CA VAL A 6 20.47 -8.15 26.65
C VAL A 6 19.41 -8.34 25.55
N ASP A 7 18.18 -7.93 25.83
CA ASP A 7 16.99 -8.18 25.00
C ASP A 7 16.37 -6.89 24.40
N SER A 8 16.96 -5.73 24.67
CA SER A 8 16.40 -4.43 24.28
C SER A 8 17.46 -3.44 23.79
N LEU A 9 17.05 -2.43 23.01
CA LEU A 9 17.92 -1.33 22.58
C LEU A 9 18.53 -0.56 23.77
N ARG A 10 17.81 -0.49 24.89
CA ARG A 10 18.35 0.06 26.15
C ARG A 10 19.40 -0.85 26.76
N GLY A 11 19.19 -2.16 26.73
CA GLY A 11 20.20 -3.15 27.11
C GLY A 11 21.46 -3.01 26.26
N LEU A 12 21.34 -2.90 24.94
CA LEU A 12 22.48 -2.68 24.04
C LEU A 12 23.22 -1.37 24.33
N GLN A 13 22.47 -0.29 24.61
CA GLN A 13 23.07 0.98 25.05
C GLN A 13 23.89 0.81 26.34
N GLN A 14 23.34 0.12 27.35
CA GLN A 14 24.01 -0.12 28.62
C GLN A 14 25.25 -1.02 28.45
N VAL A 15 25.15 -2.03 27.60
CA VAL A 15 26.24 -2.97 27.30
C VAL A 15 27.35 -2.28 26.54
N SER A 16 27.01 -1.32 25.66
CA SER A 16 27.99 -0.50 24.94
C SER A 16 28.82 0.43 25.85
N THR A 17 28.45 0.61 27.13
CA THR A 17 29.27 1.36 28.10
C THR A 17 30.31 0.48 28.81
N LEU A 18 30.22 -0.85 28.69
CA LEU A 18 31.15 -1.77 29.33
C LEU A 18 32.50 -1.75 28.60
N LYS A 19 33.56 -1.34 29.32
CA LYS A 19 34.94 -1.24 28.79
C LYS A 19 35.43 -2.53 28.12
N GLN A 20 35.06 -3.69 28.66
CA GLN A 20 35.45 -4.99 28.08
C GLN A 20 34.83 -5.22 26.70
N ILE A 21 33.61 -4.73 26.47
CA ILE A 21 32.89 -4.89 25.21
C ILE A 21 33.39 -3.88 24.19
N GLN A 22 33.61 -2.64 24.61
CA GLN A 22 34.26 -1.62 23.78
C GLN A 22 35.62 -2.09 23.27
N LYS A 23 36.43 -2.70 24.15
CA LYS A 23 37.76 -3.24 23.77
C LYS A 23 37.66 -4.46 22.85
N LYS A 24 36.66 -5.32 23.02
CA LYS A 24 36.46 -6.54 22.21
C LYS A 24 35.89 -6.25 20.82
N LEU A 25 35.00 -5.27 20.71
CA LEU A 25 34.31 -4.93 19.46
C LEU A 25 34.91 -3.71 18.75
N GLY A 26 35.84 -2.99 19.39
CA GLY A 26 36.48 -1.80 18.81
C GLY A 26 35.53 -0.60 18.66
N VAL A 27 34.38 -0.62 19.33
CA VAL A 27 33.35 0.43 19.23
C VAL A 27 33.25 1.25 20.50
N GLY A 28 32.98 2.54 20.35
CA GLY A 28 32.67 3.44 21.47
C GLY A 28 31.27 3.23 22.05
N ARG A 29 30.90 4.07 23.02
CA ARG A 29 29.54 4.09 23.57
C ARG A 29 28.54 4.42 22.46
N ALA A 30 27.51 3.59 22.30
CA ALA A 30 26.39 3.88 21.43
C ALA A 30 25.31 4.67 22.20
N SER A 31 24.78 5.73 21.61
CA SER A 31 23.61 6.44 22.15
C SER A 31 22.32 5.79 21.68
N LEU A 32 21.23 5.94 22.44
CA LEU A 32 19.90 5.49 21.99
C LEU A 32 19.49 6.13 20.66
N GLY A 33 19.84 7.40 20.45
CA GLY A 33 19.60 8.10 19.18
C GLY A 33 20.33 7.44 18.01
N SER A 34 21.62 7.15 18.17
CA SER A 34 22.43 6.49 17.13
C SER A 34 21.95 5.06 16.82
N LEU A 35 21.51 4.30 17.84
CA LEU A 35 20.92 2.98 17.65
C LEU A 35 19.55 3.05 16.97
N SER A 36 18.74 4.06 17.27
CA SER A 36 17.45 4.30 16.61
C SER A 36 17.61 4.81 15.17
N GLU A 37 18.71 5.49 14.85
CA GLU A 37 19.07 5.91 13.49
C GLU A 37 19.62 4.75 12.63
N SER A 38 20.00 3.62 13.23
CA SER A 38 20.50 2.46 12.45
C SER A 38 19.48 1.94 11.42
N VAL A 39 18.18 2.10 11.69
CA VAL A 39 17.07 1.76 10.78
C VAL A 39 16.97 2.76 9.61
N SER A 40 17.46 4.00 9.78
CA SER A 40 17.60 4.97 8.69
C SER A 40 18.91 4.85 7.91
N ILE A 41 19.86 4.04 8.39
CA ILE A 41 21.18 3.83 7.76
C ILE A 41 21.20 2.56 6.89
N PHE A 42 20.19 1.69 7.01
CA PHE A 42 20.10 0.50 6.18
C PHE A 42 19.60 0.86 4.77
N ASP A 43 20.47 0.69 3.78
CA ASP A 43 20.15 0.92 2.38
C ASP A 43 19.06 -0.08 1.92
N PRO A 44 17.90 0.38 1.40
CA PRO A 44 16.86 -0.48 0.87
C PRO A 44 17.19 -1.08 -0.51
N GLU A 45 18.16 -0.55 -1.25
CA GLU A 45 18.47 -1.00 -2.62
C GLU A 45 18.80 -2.51 -2.73
N PRO A 46 19.52 -3.15 -1.79
CA PRO A 46 19.74 -4.60 -1.82
C PRO A 46 18.45 -5.43 -1.77
N LEU A 47 17.40 -4.98 -1.05
CA LEU A 47 16.11 -5.69 -1.00
C LEU A 47 15.38 -5.62 -2.34
N LYS A 48 15.48 -4.48 -3.02
CA LYS A 48 14.93 -4.29 -4.38
C LYS A 48 15.61 -5.21 -5.39
N ALA A 49 16.93 -5.38 -5.29
CA ALA A 49 17.65 -6.33 -6.14
C ALA A 49 17.22 -7.79 -5.91
N ILE A 50 17.01 -8.19 -4.66
CA ILE A 50 16.49 -9.53 -4.32
C ILE A 50 15.08 -9.73 -4.88
N ALA A 51 14.19 -8.74 -4.71
CA ALA A 51 12.83 -8.81 -5.21
C ALA A 51 12.81 -8.92 -6.76
N ALA A 52 13.62 -8.12 -7.45
CA ALA A 52 13.75 -8.20 -8.91
C ALA A 52 14.26 -9.57 -9.37
N SER A 53 15.23 -10.15 -8.66
CA SER A 53 15.75 -11.49 -8.96
C SER A 53 14.73 -12.61 -8.70
N LEU A 54 13.81 -12.44 -7.75
CA LEU A 54 12.76 -13.41 -7.47
C LEU A 54 11.59 -13.28 -8.45
N ALA A 55 11.32 -12.07 -8.94
CA ALA A 55 10.27 -11.81 -9.92
C ALA A 55 10.44 -12.64 -11.21
N THR A 56 11.68 -12.94 -11.60
CA THR A 56 11.97 -13.75 -12.80
C THR A 56 11.65 -15.24 -12.64
N GLN A 57 11.36 -15.72 -11.43
CA GLN A 57 11.08 -17.13 -11.15
C GLN A 57 9.58 -17.45 -11.17
N ILE A 58 8.73 -16.46 -11.37
CA ILE A 58 7.28 -16.63 -11.35
C ILE A 58 6.80 -16.99 -12.78
N PRO A 59 5.96 -18.02 -12.95
CA PRO A 59 5.44 -18.39 -14.27
C PRO A 59 4.55 -17.29 -14.85
N LYS A 60 4.58 -17.13 -16.18
CA LYS A 60 3.69 -16.20 -16.90
C LYS A 60 2.24 -16.66 -16.76
N ALA A 61 1.36 -15.77 -16.35
CA ALA A 61 -0.08 -16.03 -16.34
C ALA A 61 -0.77 -15.60 -17.65
N ASP A 62 -1.95 -16.18 -17.87
CA ASP A 62 -2.73 -16.09 -19.11
C ASP A 62 -3.53 -14.78 -19.17
N PRO A 63 -3.29 -13.89 -20.15
CA PRO A 63 -3.93 -12.58 -20.25
C PRO A 63 -5.39 -12.62 -20.72
N SER A 64 -5.87 -13.74 -21.26
CA SER A 64 -7.18 -13.87 -21.95
C SER A 64 -8.41 -13.54 -21.09
N LYS A 65 -8.27 -13.43 -19.76
CA LYS A 65 -9.39 -13.11 -18.85
C LYS A 65 -9.72 -11.62 -18.74
N PHE A 66 -8.96 -10.73 -19.37
CA PHE A 66 -9.09 -9.28 -19.19
C PHE A 66 -8.95 -8.47 -20.50
N ASP A 67 -9.30 -9.06 -21.63
CA ASP A 67 -9.18 -8.44 -22.97
C ASP A 67 -9.96 -7.10 -23.12
N ALA A 68 -10.90 -6.83 -22.21
CA ALA A 68 -11.66 -5.59 -22.17
C ALA A 68 -10.84 -4.35 -21.76
N PHE A 69 -9.66 -4.51 -21.16
CA PHE A 69 -8.81 -3.40 -20.73
C PHE A 69 -7.69 -3.12 -21.74
N ALA A 70 -7.68 -1.93 -22.33
CA ALA A 70 -6.65 -1.50 -23.29
C ALA A 70 -5.26 -1.27 -22.65
N HIS A 71 -5.20 -1.10 -21.33
CA HIS A 71 -3.98 -0.76 -20.58
C HIS A 71 -3.49 -1.91 -19.71
N GLN A 72 -2.20 -1.91 -19.38
CA GLN A 72 -1.61 -2.93 -18.50
C GLN A 72 -2.14 -2.81 -17.06
N LEU A 73 -2.87 -3.84 -16.61
CA LEU A 73 -3.45 -3.91 -15.26
C LEU A 73 -2.35 -4.05 -14.19
N THR A 74 -2.21 -3.03 -13.36
CA THR A 74 -1.18 -2.94 -12.31
C THR A 74 -1.84 -2.71 -10.94
N ALA A 75 -1.83 -3.72 -10.07
CA ALA A 75 -2.23 -3.58 -8.69
C ALA A 75 -1.12 -2.89 -7.90
N VAL A 76 -1.47 -1.94 -7.05
CA VAL A 76 -0.50 -1.27 -6.17
C VAL A 76 -0.87 -1.49 -4.72
N ASP A 77 0.05 -2.07 -3.96
CA ASP A 77 -0.12 -2.29 -2.52
C ASP A 77 1.15 -1.95 -1.72
N GLY A 78 0.94 -1.48 -0.49
CA GLY A 78 1.96 -1.08 0.47
C GLY A 78 2.07 -2.08 1.61
N SER A 79 3.05 -2.98 1.58
CA SER A 79 3.27 -4.01 2.61
C SER A 79 4.40 -3.64 3.56
N VAL A 80 4.14 -3.62 4.87
CA VAL A 80 5.20 -3.37 5.87
C VAL A 80 5.88 -4.69 6.26
N PHE A 81 7.10 -4.89 5.79
CA PHE A 81 7.92 -6.01 6.19
C PHE A 81 8.74 -5.67 7.44
N LYS A 82 8.54 -6.48 8.48
CA LYS A 82 9.37 -6.47 9.69
C LYS A 82 10.58 -7.35 9.36
N THR A 83 11.67 -6.84 8.78
CA THR A 83 12.69 -7.76 8.21
C THR A 83 14.03 -7.73 8.93
N ALA A 84 14.61 -6.59 9.30
CA ALA A 84 15.93 -6.62 9.96
C ALA A 84 15.90 -7.40 11.29
N VAL A 85 14.92 -7.10 12.14
CA VAL A 85 14.74 -7.81 13.42
C VAL A 85 14.11 -9.20 13.24
N ARG A 86 13.27 -9.42 12.21
CA ARG A 86 12.57 -10.71 12.04
C ARG A 86 13.39 -11.74 11.27
N VAL A 87 14.22 -11.33 10.32
CA VAL A 87 15.25 -12.22 9.73
C VAL A 87 16.31 -12.50 10.78
N ALA A 88 16.77 -11.52 11.55
CA ALA A 88 17.68 -11.76 12.68
C ALA A 88 17.04 -12.62 13.79
N SER A 89 15.75 -12.46 14.09
CA SER A 89 15.06 -13.24 15.14
C SER A 89 14.60 -14.62 14.67
N LEU A 90 14.19 -14.79 13.41
CA LEU A 90 13.89 -16.10 12.81
C LEU A 90 15.16 -16.90 12.53
N SER A 91 16.30 -16.23 12.31
CA SER A 91 17.59 -16.91 12.19
C SER A 91 18.06 -17.50 13.52
N TRP A 92 17.66 -16.95 14.67
CA TRP A 92 18.29 -17.24 15.97
C TRP A 92 17.37 -17.57 17.18
N LEU A 93 16.03 -17.73 17.06
CA LEU A 93 15.19 -18.23 18.19
C LEU A 93 13.96 -19.07 17.78
N PRO A 94 13.60 -20.12 18.56
CA PRO A 94 12.30 -20.79 18.48
C PRO A 94 11.19 -19.95 19.14
N SER A 95 9.98 -20.10 18.61
CA SER A 95 8.76 -19.38 18.99
C SER A 95 8.41 -19.47 20.49
N LYS A 96 8.25 -18.33 21.18
CA LYS A 96 6.99 -17.93 21.84
C LYS A 96 7.09 -16.57 22.55
N GLY A 97 5.93 -15.93 22.64
CA GLY A 97 5.76 -14.54 23.02
C GLY A 97 5.93 -14.20 24.50
N GLY A 98 6.13 -12.91 24.73
CA GLY A 98 6.17 -12.30 26.06
C GLY A 98 6.68 -10.87 25.95
N GLY A 99 5.79 -9.92 25.75
CA GLY A 99 6.12 -8.49 25.69
C GLY A 99 4.86 -7.65 25.57
N THR A 100 4.65 -6.78 26.55
CA THR A 100 3.42 -6.05 26.90
C THR A 100 3.02 -4.98 25.87
N SER A 101 2.59 -5.44 24.69
CA SER A 101 1.49 -4.92 23.86
C SER A 101 1.55 -5.66 22.52
N VAL A 102 0.65 -6.62 22.33
CA VAL A 102 0.53 -7.37 21.08
C VAL A 102 0.20 -6.38 19.95
N GLY A 103 1.14 -6.15 19.04
CA GLY A 103 0.84 -5.58 17.72
C GLY A 103 1.46 -4.24 17.33
N LYS A 104 2.29 -3.57 18.14
CA LYS A 104 3.01 -2.36 17.69
C LYS A 104 4.51 -2.63 17.53
N ALA A 105 4.92 -2.84 16.28
CA ALA A 105 6.34 -2.88 15.91
C ALA A 105 6.92 -1.46 16.01
N VAL A 106 8.07 -1.35 16.66
CA VAL A 106 8.78 -0.08 16.81
C VAL A 106 9.63 0.22 15.57
N ASP A 107 10.06 -0.82 14.83
CA ASP A 107 10.97 -0.72 13.68
C ASP A 107 10.53 -1.63 12.51
N GLY A 108 10.40 -1.08 11.30
CA GLY A 108 10.02 -1.83 10.08
C GLY A 108 10.20 -0.99 8.80
N TYR A 109 10.07 -1.62 7.63
CA TYR A 109 10.10 -0.95 6.33
C TYR A 109 8.77 -1.18 5.61
N ARG A 110 8.28 -0.18 4.88
CA ARG A 110 7.11 -0.28 4.00
C ARG A 110 7.60 -0.50 2.57
N MET A 111 7.19 -1.60 1.96
CA MET A 111 7.44 -1.90 0.57
C MET A 111 6.21 -1.52 -0.26
N HIS A 112 6.39 -0.60 -1.20
CA HIS A 112 5.40 -0.22 -2.21
C HIS A 112 5.67 -1.08 -3.43
N THR A 113 4.70 -1.93 -3.78
CA THR A 113 4.86 -2.89 -4.87
C THR A 113 3.85 -2.59 -5.96
N HIS A 114 4.34 -2.42 -7.19
CA HIS A 114 3.51 -2.48 -8.38
C HIS A 114 3.51 -3.93 -8.85
N PHE A 115 2.33 -4.51 -8.91
CA PHE A 115 2.11 -5.90 -9.24
C PHE A 115 1.34 -5.97 -10.55
N GLU A 116 1.93 -6.59 -11.57
CA GLU A 116 1.24 -6.84 -12.82
C GLU A 116 0.18 -7.93 -12.59
N ILE A 117 -1.09 -7.56 -12.58
CA ILE A 117 -2.21 -8.44 -12.16
C ILE A 117 -2.28 -9.68 -13.04
N LEU A 118 -2.14 -9.50 -14.35
CA LEU A 118 -2.26 -10.58 -15.32
C LEU A 118 -1.13 -11.59 -15.25
N ARG A 119 0.09 -11.15 -14.93
CA ARG A 119 1.25 -12.03 -14.86
C ARG A 119 1.52 -12.56 -13.46
N GLY A 120 0.92 -11.96 -12.44
CA GLY A 120 1.16 -12.36 -11.06
C GLY A 120 2.56 -12.01 -10.57
N ILE A 121 3.21 -11.00 -11.15
CA ILE A 121 4.60 -10.66 -10.84
C ILE A 121 4.74 -9.24 -10.26
N PRO A 122 5.62 -9.04 -9.26
CA PRO A 122 6.00 -7.70 -8.85
C PRO A 122 6.89 -7.10 -9.94
N GLU A 123 6.40 -6.05 -10.59
CA GLU A 123 7.14 -5.33 -11.63
C GLU A 123 8.07 -4.27 -11.03
N ARG A 124 7.62 -3.66 -9.93
CA ARG A 124 8.39 -2.64 -9.22
C ARG A 124 8.22 -2.79 -7.72
N VAL A 125 9.32 -2.62 -7.00
CA VAL A 125 9.37 -2.65 -5.55
C VAL A 125 10.21 -1.47 -5.06
N ASP A 126 9.59 -0.58 -4.31
CA ASP A 126 10.26 0.51 -3.59
C ASP A 126 10.12 0.27 -2.09
N ALA A 127 11.12 0.62 -1.28
CA ALA A 127 11.04 0.49 0.18
C ALA A 127 11.28 1.83 0.88
N THR A 128 10.38 2.21 1.79
CA THR A 128 10.47 3.41 2.63
C THR A 128 10.38 3.06 4.13
N PRO A 129 10.71 3.97 5.06
CA PRO A 129 10.57 3.71 6.49
C PRO A 129 9.12 3.41 6.92
N ALA A 130 8.90 2.57 7.94
CA ALA A 130 7.54 2.12 8.37
C ALA A 130 6.57 3.24 8.79
N LYS A 131 7.09 4.41 9.20
CA LYS A 131 6.28 5.60 9.53
C LYS A 131 6.55 6.69 8.49
N PRO A 132 6.05 6.52 7.26
CA PRO A 132 6.29 7.51 6.22
C PRO A 132 5.67 8.85 6.59
N LYS A 133 6.41 9.93 6.38
CA LYS A 133 5.91 11.32 6.45
C LYS A 133 6.39 12.06 5.21
N GLY A 134 5.52 12.88 4.62
CA GLY A 134 5.88 13.73 3.48
C GLY A 134 6.20 12.93 2.22
N LYS A 135 7.47 12.94 1.79
CA LYS A 135 7.93 12.32 0.53
C LYS A 135 7.76 10.80 0.50
N ASP A 136 7.77 10.17 1.67
CA ASP A 136 7.64 8.71 1.81
C ASP A 136 6.18 8.24 1.94
N ASP A 137 5.21 9.16 1.99
CA ASP A 137 3.78 8.83 2.07
C ASP A 137 3.37 8.00 0.85
N GLU A 138 2.54 6.96 1.04
CA GLU A 138 2.21 5.96 0.01
C GLU A 138 1.71 6.61 -1.29
N LYS A 139 0.90 7.67 -1.15
CA LYS A 139 0.34 8.42 -2.28
C LYS A 139 1.41 9.20 -3.03
N THR A 140 2.36 9.76 -2.32
CA THR A 140 3.48 10.51 -2.89
C THR A 140 4.45 9.57 -3.59
N VAL A 141 4.69 8.39 -3.03
CA VAL A 141 5.52 7.35 -3.65
C VAL A 141 4.89 6.88 -4.96
N LEU A 142 3.59 6.55 -4.96
CA LEU A 142 2.88 6.17 -6.18
C LEU A 142 2.88 7.31 -7.22
N SER A 143 2.57 8.55 -6.80
CA SER A 143 2.62 9.74 -7.64
C SER A 143 3.95 9.91 -8.37
N ASN A 144 5.07 9.71 -7.67
CA ASN A 144 6.41 9.82 -8.25
C ASN A 144 6.78 8.62 -9.15
N ALA A 145 6.14 7.47 -8.97
CA ALA A 145 6.40 6.23 -9.69
C ALA A 145 5.37 5.94 -10.80
N LEU A 146 4.51 6.91 -11.13
CA LEU A 146 3.54 6.75 -12.19
C LEU A 146 4.22 6.53 -13.54
N GLN A 147 3.61 5.68 -14.36
CA GLN A 147 4.02 5.34 -15.70
C GLN A 147 2.82 5.44 -16.65
N PRO A 148 3.03 5.89 -17.89
CA PRO A 148 1.98 5.95 -18.90
C PRO A 148 1.48 4.53 -19.25
N ASP A 149 0.33 4.47 -19.93
CA ASP A 149 -0.27 3.24 -20.49
C ASP A 149 -0.61 2.14 -19.46
N ARG A 150 -0.93 2.52 -18.23
CA ARG A 150 -1.30 1.59 -17.14
C ARG A 150 -2.72 1.79 -16.65
N CYS A 151 -3.32 0.71 -16.14
CA CYS A 151 -4.52 0.79 -15.32
C CYS A 151 -4.19 0.44 -13.87
N TYR A 152 -4.17 1.44 -12.99
CA TYR A 152 -3.82 1.30 -11.58
C TYR A 152 -5.01 0.83 -10.75
N VAL A 153 -4.91 -0.36 -10.16
CA VAL A 153 -5.93 -0.89 -9.23
C VAL A 153 -5.47 -0.64 -7.79
N THR A 154 -6.21 0.20 -7.06
CA THR A 154 -5.80 0.69 -5.73
C THR A 154 -6.88 0.58 -4.67
N ASP A 155 -6.46 0.50 -3.41
CA ASP A 155 -7.36 0.46 -2.27
C ASP A 155 -7.90 1.86 -1.86
N ARG A 156 -8.75 1.90 -0.82
CA ARG A 156 -9.33 3.14 -0.28
C ARG A 156 -8.34 4.10 0.36
N GLY A 157 -7.14 3.62 0.70
CA GLY A 157 -6.04 4.42 1.22
C GLY A 157 -5.58 5.45 0.19
N TYR A 158 -5.51 5.03 -1.08
CA TYR A 158 -5.06 5.83 -2.22
C TYR A 158 -6.10 6.82 -2.78
N ALA A 159 -7.36 6.77 -2.32
CA ALA A 159 -8.42 7.68 -2.77
C ALA A 159 -8.09 9.17 -2.45
N LYS A 160 -7.39 9.84 -3.37
CA LYS A 160 -7.00 11.26 -3.31
C LYS A 160 -7.15 11.86 -4.70
N PHE A 161 -7.91 12.95 -4.81
CA PHE A 161 -8.28 13.55 -6.10
C PHE A 161 -7.06 14.04 -6.89
N GLU A 162 -6.06 14.63 -6.21
CA GLU A 162 -4.79 15.03 -6.84
C GLU A 162 -4.08 13.86 -7.52
N LEU A 163 -4.08 12.67 -6.91
CA LEU A 163 -3.45 11.48 -7.49
C LEU A 163 -4.21 11.01 -8.74
N PHE A 164 -5.53 11.06 -8.72
CA PHE A 164 -6.35 10.71 -9.89
C PHE A 164 -6.11 11.66 -11.05
N ASN A 165 -6.00 12.98 -10.79
CA ASN A 165 -5.69 13.96 -11.83
C ASN A 165 -4.30 13.69 -12.43
N GLN A 166 -3.30 13.34 -11.62
CA GLN A 166 -1.97 12.98 -12.12
C GLN A 166 -1.98 11.72 -12.98
N ILE A 167 -2.68 10.67 -12.57
CA ILE A 167 -2.82 9.43 -13.36
C ILE A 167 -3.49 9.73 -14.71
N ASN A 168 -4.57 10.50 -14.70
CA ASN A 168 -5.28 10.88 -15.92
C ASN A 168 -4.41 11.77 -16.84
N ALA A 169 -3.64 12.70 -16.27
CA ALA A 169 -2.80 13.62 -17.03
C ALA A 169 -1.66 12.91 -17.80
N ILE A 170 -1.20 11.75 -17.32
CA ILE A 170 -0.18 10.95 -18.02
C ILE A 170 -0.77 9.93 -19.00
N GLY A 171 -2.08 9.97 -19.26
CA GLY A 171 -2.75 9.03 -20.16
C GLY A 171 -3.01 7.64 -19.56
N SER A 172 -2.87 7.47 -18.25
CA SER A 172 -3.14 6.21 -17.56
C SER A 172 -4.56 6.17 -16.97
N SER A 173 -5.04 4.97 -16.70
CA SER A 173 -6.33 4.70 -16.06
C SER A 173 -6.16 4.27 -14.61
N TYR A 174 -7.24 4.33 -13.84
CA TYR A 174 -7.28 3.80 -12.48
C TYR A 174 -8.62 3.18 -12.13
N ILE A 175 -8.61 2.24 -11.19
CA ILE A 175 -9.77 1.68 -10.50
C ILE A 175 -9.44 1.71 -9.01
N CYS A 176 -10.10 2.59 -8.27
CA CYS A 176 -9.87 2.78 -6.85
C CYS A 176 -11.12 2.45 -6.05
N ARG A 177 -10.97 1.69 -4.96
CA ARG A 177 -12.04 1.59 -3.96
C ARG A 177 -12.27 2.95 -3.31
N ALA A 178 -13.49 3.48 -3.36
CA ALA A 178 -13.87 4.71 -2.68
C ALA A 178 -14.00 4.49 -1.17
N ARG A 179 -13.94 5.58 -0.39
CA ARG A 179 -14.32 5.55 1.02
C ARG A 179 -15.84 5.55 1.16
N ASP A 180 -16.34 4.92 2.22
CA ASP A 180 -17.77 4.77 2.48
C ASP A 180 -18.49 6.14 2.63
N ASN A 181 -17.76 7.18 3.06
CA ASN A 181 -18.26 8.55 3.24
C ASN A 181 -18.05 9.47 2.02
N SER A 182 -17.72 8.92 0.86
CA SER A 182 -17.49 9.71 -0.36
C SER A 182 -18.79 10.35 -0.84
N LYS A 183 -18.78 11.68 -1.07
CA LYS A 183 -19.92 12.45 -1.57
C LYS A 183 -19.61 13.06 -2.95
N PRO A 184 -19.66 12.25 -4.02
CA PRO A 184 -19.46 12.75 -5.37
C PRO A 184 -20.59 13.68 -5.81
N LYS A 185 -20.31 14.61 -6.72
CA LYS A 185 -21.34 15.40 -7.39
C LYS A 185 -21.76 14.67 -8.66
N LEU A 186 -23.01 14.23 -8.72
CA LEU A 186 -23.59 13.56 -9.88
C LEU A 186 -23.57 14.48 -11.12
N LEU A 187 -23.17 13.92 -12.25
CA LEU A 187 -23.30 14.54 -13.58
C LEU A 187 -24.37 13.82 -14.40
N GLN A 188 -24.26 12.50 -14.50
CA GLN A 188 -25.12 11.67 -15.34
C GLN A 188 -25.27 10.27 -14.73
N GLU A 189 -26.47 9.69 -14.82
CA GLU A 189 -26.70 8.29 -14.51
C GLU A 189 -26.56 7.44 -15.78
N ARG A 190 -25.95 6.27 -15.65
CA ARG A 190 -25.81 5.31 -16.75
C ARG A 190 -26.85 4.19 -16.53
N PRO A 191 -27.60 3.81 -17.58
CA PRO A 191 -28.55 2.73 -17.45
C PRO A 191 -27.81 1.42 -17.15
N LEU A 192 -28.35 0.63 -16.22
CA LEU A 192 -27.83 -0.69 -15.88
C LEU A 192 -28.44 -1.74 -16.80
N THR A 193 -27.60 -2.63 -17.31
CA THR A 193 -28.03 -3.80 -18.08
C THR A 193 -28.52 -4.93 -17.15
N GLU A 194 -29.12 -5.98 -17.73
CA GLU A 194 -29.50 -7.17 -16.96
C GLU A 194 -28.27 -7.88 -16.36
N ASP A 195 -27.17 -7.93 -17.12
CA ASP A 195 -25.95 -8.58 -16.67
C ASP A 195 -25.29 -7.79 -15.51
N ASP A 196 -25.29 -6.44 -15.57
CA ASP A 196 -24.85 -5.57 -14.45
C ASP A 196 -25.65 -5.85 -13.16
N GLN A 197 -26.97 -5.98 -13.28
CA GLN A 197 -27.83 -6.29 -12.13
C GLN A 197 -27.55 -7.69 -11.58
N SER A 198 -27.27 -8.65 -12.46
CA SER A 198 -26.90 -10.02 -12.07
C SER A 198 -25.56 -10.08 -11.33
N ALA A 199 -24.61 -9.22 -11.71
CA ALA A 199 -23.33 -9.02 -11.02
C ALA A 199 -23.46 -8.25 -9.69
N GLY A 200 -24.67 -7.76 -9.37
CA GLY A 200 -24.96 -7.03 -8.13
C GLY A 200 -24.62 -5.54 -8.22
N VAL A 201 -24.46 -4.97 -9.41
CA VAL A 201 -24.31 -3.53 -9.60
C VAL A 201 -25.63 -2.83 -9.27
N ILE A 202 -25.59 -1.87 -8.35
CA ILE A 202 -26.76 -1.12 -7.89
C ILE A 202 -26.85 0.23 -8.58
N SER A 203 -25.70 0.85 -8.86
CA SER A 203 -25.67 2.13 -9.56
C SER A 203 -24.38 2.29 -10.33
N ASP A 204 -24.50 2.85 -11.52
CA ASP A 204 -23.39 3.30 -12.34
C ASP A 204 -23.62 4.77 -12.72
N THR A 205 -22.70 5.64 -12.31
CA THR A 205 -22.88 7.09 -12.42
C THR A 205 -21.62 7.79 -12.86
N GLU A 206 -21.75 8.81 -13.69
CA GLU A 206 -20.68 9.76 -13.99
C GLU A 206 -20.75 10.92 -13.00
N VAL A 207 -19.62 11.25 -12.41
CA VAL A 207 -19.51 12.20 -11.30
C VAL A 207 -18.28 13.09 -11.40
N VAL A 208 -18.30 14.18 -10.64
CA VAL A 208 -17.10 14.95 -10.28
C VAL A 208 -16.78 14.73 -8.81
N LEU A 209 -15.51 14.42 -8.52
CA LEU A 209 -15.03 14.22 -7.16
C LEU A 209 -14.53 15.52 -6.55
N GLY A 210 -14.67 15.65 -5.23
CA GLY A 210 -14.18 16.80 -4.48
C GLY A 210 -15.01 18.08 -4.60
N ALA A 211 -16.04 18.12 -5.46
CA ALA A 211 -16.89 19.29 -5.65
C ALA A 211 -17.66 19.72 -4.38
N SER A 212 -17.92 18.77 -3.47
CA SER A 212 -18.61 19.01 -2.18
C SER A 212 -17.64 19.05 -0.99
N ALA A 213 -16.33 19.12 -1.23
CA ALA A 213 -15.34 19.16 -0.16
C ALA A 213 -15.43 20.49 0.60
N SER A 214 -15.54 20.43 1.93
CA SER A 214 -15.63 21.62 2.79
C SER A 214 -14.34 22.45 2.84
N ASN A 215 -13.23 21.92 2.30
CA ASN A 215 -11.93 22.57 2.32
C ASN A 215 -11.56 23.06 0.92
N HIS A 216 -11.47 24.39 0.75
CA HIS A 216 -11.11 25.05 -0.51
C HIS A 216 -9.73 24.67 -1.07
N LYS A 217 -8.84 24.06 -0.27
CA LYS A 217 -7.56 23.51 -0.75
C LYS A 217 -7.69 22.15 -1.44
N THR A 218 -8.87 21.54 -1.39
CA THR A 218 -9.12 20.23 -2.01
C THR A 218 -9.27 20.43 -3.50
N GLN A 219 -8.28 19.99 -4.28
CA GLN A 219 -8.40 19.97 -5.73
C GLN A 219 -9.50 18.99 -6.14
N THR A 220 -10.45 19.45 -6.95
CA THR A 220 -11.49 18.61 -7.54
C THR A 220 -10.89 17.73 -8.64
N SER A 221 -11.60 16.68 -9.03
CA SER A 221 -11.23 15.97 -10.26
C SER A 221 -11.36 16.90 -11.45
N ASP A 222 -10.38 16.92 -12.35
CA ASP A 222 -10.35 17.74 -13.56
C ASP A 222 -10.94 17.03 -14.80
N HIS A 223 -11.32 15.76 -14.62
CA HIS A 223 -11.94 14.90 -15.62
C HIS A 223 -13.22 14.26 -15.07
N ARG A 224 -14.01 13.66 -15.97
CA ARG A 224 -15.18 12.87 -15.60
C ARG A 224 -14.73 11.57 -14.96
N VAL A 225 -15.41 11.18 -13.89
CA VAL A 225 -15.10 9.98 -13.13
C VAL A 225 -16.35 9.12 -13.07
N ARG A 226 -16.22 7.84 -13.32
CA ARG A 226 -17.27 6.85 -13.11
C ARG A 226 -17.26 6.38 -11.66
N PHE A 227 -18.43 6.33 -11.04
CA PHE A 227 -18.67 5.91 -9.67
C PHE A 227 -19.69 4.78 -9.68
N ILE A 228 -19.20 3.58 -9.36
CA ILE A 228 -19.97 2.33 -9.42
C ILE A 228 -20.21 1.84 -7.99
N VAL A 229 -21.45 1.46 -7.69
CA VAL A 229 -21.82 0.88 -6.40
C VAL A 229 -22.29 -0.54 -6.63
N ILE A 230 -21.63 -1.48 -5.94
CA ILE A 230 -21.87 -2.92 -6.07
C ILE A 230 -22.34 -3.45 -4.71
N GLN A 231 -23.40 -4.25 -4.71
CA GLN A 231 -23.86 -4.96 -3.53
C GLN A 231 -22.86 -6.06 -3.20
N VAL A 232 -22.37 -6.06 -1.96
CA VAL A 232 -21.49 -7.13 -1.48
C VAL A 232 -22.05 -7.71 -0.19
N PRO A 233 -21.84 -9.01 0.08
CA PRO A 233 -22.26 -9.60 1.34
C PRO A 233 -21.72 -8.78 2.51
N PRO A 234 -22.58 -8.43 3.50
CA PRO A 234 -22.15 -7.62 4.62
C PRO A 234 -21.07 -8.37 5.40
N HIS A 235 -19.85 -7.82 5.39
CA HIS A 235 -18.75 -8.39 6.15
C HIS A 235 -18.82 -7.90 7.60
N ALA A 236 -19.28 -8.77 8.50
CA ALA A 236 -19.22 -8.54 9.94
C ALA A 236 -17.77 -8.64 10.45
N ARG A 237 -17.35 -7.72 11.32
CA ARG A 237 -15.96 -7.52 11.73
C ARG A 237 -15.48 -8.63 12.68
N THR A 238 -14.29 -9.19 12.47
CA THR A 238 -13.63 -10.14 13.39
C THR A 238 -12.48 -9.54 14.23
N GLY A 239 -12.19 -8.24 14.10
CA GLY A 239 -11.04 -7.57 14.77
C GLY A 239 -11.36 -6.21 15.38
N SER A 240 -10.37 -5.51 15.96
CA SER A 240 -10.55 -4.24 16.71
C SER A 240 -10.36 -2.94 15.89
N LYS A 241 -9.77 -3.00 14.69
CA LYS A 241 -9.49 -1.85 13.82
C LYS A 241 -10.02 -2.04 12.40
N GLY A 242 -10.80 -1.08 11.91
CA GLY A 242 -11.44 -1.06 10.58
C GLY A 242 -12.90 -0.57 10.67
N SER A 243 -13.36 0.23 9.69
CA SER A 243 -14.76 0.60 9.55
C SER A 243 -15.58 -0.60 9.06
N ASN A 244 -16.83 -0.72 9.54
CA ASN A 244 -17.76 -1.72 9.05
C ASN A 244 -18.02 -1.49 7.56
N CYS A 245 -18.05 -2.56 6.76
CA CYS A 245 -18.60 -2.48 5.42
C CYS A 245 -20.11 -2.37 5.56
N ASP A 246 -20.73 -1.37 4.95
CA ASP A 246 -22.17 -1.14 4.96
C ASP A 246 -22.93 -2.03 3.97
N GLY A 247 -22.27 -3.06 3.43
CA GLY A 247 -22.82 -3.95 2.40
C GLY A 247 -22.62 -3.44 0.97
N TYR A 248 -21.89 -2.33 0.79
CA TYR A 248 -21.66 -1.73 -0.51
C TYR A 248 -20.17 -1.52 -0.81
N LEU A 249 -19.73 -2.04 -1.95
CA LEU A 249 -18.43 -1.70 -2.53
C LEU A 249 -18.61 -0.51 -3.47
N ARG A 250 -17.84 0.54 -3.24
CA ARG A 250 -17.83 1.75 -4.08
C ARG A 250 -16.55 1.77 -4.87
N LEU A 251 -16.64 1.81 -6.19
CA LEU A 251 -15.51 1.89 -7.10
C LEU A 251 -15.51 3.24 -7.81
N VAL A 252 -14.31 3.75 -8.03
CA VAL A 252 -14.04 5.01 -8.71
C VAL A 252 -13.08 4.74 -9.84
N THR A 253 -13.42 5.13 -11.06
CA THR A 253 -12.57 4.90 -12.23
C THR A 253 -12.71 5.99 -13.27
N ASN A 254 -11.66 6.24 -14.05
CA ASN A 254 -11.73 7.04 -15.28
C ASN A 254 -11.93 6.17 -16.54
N VAL A 255 -12.17 4.87 -16.39
CA VAL A 255 -12.49 3.95 -17.49
C VAL A 255 -13.99 3.98 -17.78
N MET A 256 -14.36 4.54 -18.93
CA MET A 256 -15.76 4.82 -19.29
C MET A 256 -16.38 3.78 -20.26
N ASP A 257 -15.53 3.04 -20.97
CA ASP A 257 -15.92 2.21 -22.13
C ASP A 257 -16.04 0.71 -21.81
N VAL A 258 -15.88 0.33 -20.54
CA VAL A 258 -16.00 -1.06 -20.07
C VAL A 258 -17.38 -1.27 -19.44
N PRO A 259 -18.01 -2.46 -19.53
CA PRO A 259 -19.21 -2.81 -18.76
C PRO A 259 -19.05 -2.57 -17.25
N ALA A 260 -20.15 -2.50 -16.48
CA ALA A 260 -20.05 -2.27 -15.04
C ALA A 260 -19.82 -3.57 -14.24
N GLU A 261 -20.23 -4.71 -14.79
CA GLU A 261 -19.98 -6.08 -14.32
C GLU A 261 -18.50 -6.51 -14.26
#